data_AF-A0A6F8YY77-F1
#
_entry.id   AF-A0A6F8YY77-F1
#
_cell.length_a   1.000
_cell.length_b   1.000
_cell.length_c   1.000
_cell.angle_alpha   90.00
_cell.angle_beta   90.00
_cell.angle_gamma   90.00
#
_symmetry.space_group_name_H-M   'P 1'
#
loop_
_entity.id
_entity.type
_entity.pdbx_description
1 polymer ?
#
loop_
_entity_poly.entity_id
_entity_poly.type
_entity_poly.pdbx_seq_one_letter_code
_entity_poly.pdbx_strand_id
1 'polypeptide(L)'
;MMVDAVAPYHAAFSAAMRQAHGKVLAKGRPRITRYRPGASRFSIVDPSGNTIIFIQRDEPEDLEYGGSKALTGLARVLDNARVLREFKTDDRAAFRALNSGLRRHGDTATEVERALASLIELSAALDEPLRIPEWGDRLRATALTGEERERVRLAVADPALLDGWLPDHP
;
A
#
# COMPACT_ATOMS: atom_id res chain seq x y z
N MET A 1 -1.62 5.86 21.32
CA MET A 1 -1.86 7.26 21.71
C MET A 1 -3.03 7.79 20.91
N MET A 2 -4.02 8.36 21.59
CA MET A 2 -5.18 8.98 20.96
C MET A 2 -4.86 10.43 20.60
N VAL A 3 -5.19 10.86 19.38
CA VAL A 3 -4.95 12.21 18.85
C VAL A 3 -6.17 12.73 18.11
N ASP A 4 -6.33 14.05 18.02
CA ASP A 4 -7.51 14.63 17.36
C ASP A 4 -7.40 14.60 15.83
N ALA A 5 -6.17 14.67 15.30
CA ALA A 5 -5.90 14.50 13.87
C ALA A 5 -4.59 13.72 13.68
N VAL A 6 -4.62 12.71 12.82
CA VAL A 6 -3.48 11.81 12.62
C VAL A 6 -2.50 12.31 11.56
N ALA A 7 -3.01 12.91 10.48
CA ALA A 7 -2.19 13.42 9.37
C ALA A 7 -1.06 14.38 9.80
N PRO A 8 -1.29 15.36 10.70
CA PRO A 8 -0.23 16.28 11.11
C PRO A 8 0.94 15.59 11.82
N TYR A 9 0.65 14.59 12.66
CA TYR A 9 1.72 13.81 13.32
C TYR A 9 2.51 13.00 12.32
N HIS A 10 1.85 12.30 11.39
CA HIS A 10 2.56 11.52 10.37
C HIS A 10 3.49 12.41 9.53
N ALA A 11 3.00 13.58 9.13
CA ALA A 11 3.78 14.56 8.38
C ALA A 11 5.01 15.05 9.16
N ALA A 12 4.84 15.36 10.45
CA ALA A 12 5.93 15.80 11.32
C ALA A 12 7.03 14.72 11.46
N PHE A 13 6.64 13.47 11.74
CA PHE A 13 7.61 12.37 11.82
C PHE A 13 8.28 12.08 10.48
N SER A 14 7.53 12.11 9.38
CA SER A 14 8.09 11.93 8.04
C SER A 14 9.10 13.03 7.69
N ALA A 15 8.83 14.28 8.07
CA ALA A 15 9.77 15.39 7.89
C ALA A 15 11.04 15.20 8.74
N ALA A 16 10.89 14.85 10.01
CA ALA A 16 12.01 14.58 10.90
C ALA A 16 12.89 13.42 10.40
N MET A 17 12.28 12.34 9.88
CA MET A 17 13.02 11.23 9.27
C MET A 17 13.80 11.68 8.03
N ARG A 18 13.19 12.48 7.15
CA ARG A 18 13.91 13.03 5.99
C ARG A 18 15.10 13.89 6.41
N GLN A 19 14.93 14.72 7.44
CA GLN A 19 16.00 15.57 7.95
C GLN A 19 17.15 14.74 8.54
N ALA A 20 16.85 13.69 9.31
CA ALA A 20 17.86 12.89 10.00
C ALA A 20 18.50 11.79 9.13
N HIS A 21 17.77 11.24 8.16
CA HIS A 21 18.16 10.05 7.39
C HIS A 21 18.15 10.24 5.87
N GLY A 22 17.80 11.43 5.38
CA GLY A 22 17.64 11.71 3.95
C GLY A 22 16.40 11.07 3.30
N LYS A 23 15.65 10.24 4.04
CA LYS A 23 14.46 9.53 3.54
C LYS A 23 13.48 9.17 4.66
N VAL A 24 12.25 8.85 4.28
CA VAL A 24 11.28 8.24 5.20
C VAL A 24 11.61 6.75 5.34
N LEU A 25 11.71 6.27 6.58
CA LEU A 25 12.06 4.88 6.88
C LEU A 25 10.80 4.02 6.87
N ALA A 26 10.51 3.34 5.77
CA ALA A 26 9.33 2.47 5.63
C ALA A 26 9.57 1.01 6.11
N LYS A 27 10.84 0.60 6.24
CA LYS A 27 11.26 -0.77 6.60
C LYS A 27 12.35 -0.73 7.68
N GLY A 28 12.53 -1.87 8.35
CA GLY A 28 13.54 -2.02 9.41
C GLY A 28 13.12 -1.38 10.73
N ARG A 29 14.12 -0.95 11.50
CA ARG A 29 13.98 -0.23 12.76
C ARG A 29 15.02 0.89 12.81
N PRO A 30 14.62 2.15 13.05
CA PRO A 30 13.24 2.62 13.20
C PRO A 30 12.48 2.60 11.86
N ARG A 31 11.14 2.59 11.92
CA ARG A 31 10.28 2.74 10.73
C ARG A 31 8.95 3.43 11.06
N ILE A 32 8.28 3.96 10.05
CA ILE A 32 6.91 4.49 10.11
C ILE A 32 6.05 3.77 9.08
N THR A 33 4.81 3.42 9.44
CA THR A 33 3.86 2.86 8.47
C THR A 33 3.44 3.95 7.49
N ARG A 34 3.14 3.55 6.24
CA ARG A 34 2.58 4.46 5.24
C ARG A 34 1.27 5.06 5.77
N TYR A 35 1.09 6.36 5.55
CA TYR A 35 -0.18 7.06 5.78
C TYR A 35 -0.86 7.29 4.44
N ARG A 36 -2.13 6.90 4.35
CA ARG A 36 -2.98 7.19 3.19
C ARG A 36 -3.98 8.28 3.59
N PRO A 37 -4.40 9.15 2.66
CA PRO A 37 -5.51 10.07 2.92
C PRO A 37 -6.73 9.31 3.46
N GLY A 38 -7.32 9.82 4.54
CA GLY A 38 -8.45 9.18 5.22
C GLY A 38 -8.09 8.03 6.18
N ALA A 39 -6.81 7.69 6.33
CA ALA A 39 -6.41 6.76 7.39
C ALA A 39 -6.57 7.41 8.77
N SER A 40 -7.20 6.68 9.69
CA SER A 40 -7.48 7.09 11.07
C SER A 40 -6.39 6.67 12.06
N ARG A 41 -5.31 6.02 11.61
CA ARG A 41 -4.14 5.73 12.44
C ARG A 41 -2.86 5.49 11.62
N PHE A 42 -1.70 5.59 12.27
CA PHE A 42 -0.43 5.05 11.77
C PHE A 42 0.42 4.56 12.95
N SER A 43 1.47 3.80 12.66
CA SER A 43 2.40 3.29 13.66
C SER A 43 3.83 3.72 13.38
N ILE A 44 4.59 3.96 14.45
CA ILE A 44 6.03 4.13 14.42
C ILE A 44 6.64 2.98 15.21
N VAL A 45 7.72 2.42 14.67
CA VAL A 45 8.58 1.47 15.36
C VAL A 45 9.90 2.17 15.65
N ASP A 46 10.29 2.20 16.91
CA ASP A 46 11.56 2.79 17.34
C ASP A 46 12.75 1.84 17.06
N PRO A 47 14.01 2.27 17.27
CA PRO A 47 15.19 1.41 17.07
C PRO A 47 15.20 0.15 17.95
N SER A 48 14.63 0.22 19.16
CA SER A 48 14.49 -0.91 20.08
C SER A 48 13.40 -1.90 19.66
N GLY A 49 12.50 -1.49 18.76
CA GLY A 49 11.38 -2.28 18.28
C GLY A 49 10.05 -1.99 18.97
N ASN A 50 9.96 -0.99 19.85
CA ASN A 50 8.69 -0.60 20.44
C ASN A 50 7.80 0.04 19.38
N THR A 51 6.52 -0.32 19.40
CA THR A 51 5.53 0.21 18.46
C THR A 51 4.64 1.23 19.16
N ILE A 52 4.66 2.47 18.66
CA ILE A 52 3.76 3.54 19.08
C ILE A 52 2.71 3.71 17.98
N ILE A 53 1.44 3.52 18.33
CA ILE A 53 0.31 3.68 17.40
C ILE A 53 -0.38 5.01 17.69
N PHE A 54 -0.55 5.85 16.68
CA PHE A 54 -1.29 7.10 16.72
C PHE A 54 -2.67 6.84 16.17
N ILE A 55 -3.73 7.01 16.97
CA ILE A 55 -5.11 6.66 16.63
C ILE A 55 -5.97 7.91 16.73
N GLN A 56 -6.80 8.17 15.73
CA GLN A 56 -7.74 9.30 15.74
C GLN A 56 -8.82 9.08 16.80
N ARG A 57 -9.15 10.12 17.57
CA ARG A 57 -10.01 9.99 18.74
C ARG A 57 -11.46 9.62 18.43
N ASP A 58 -11.97 10.10 17.30
CA ASP A 58 -13.31 9.84 16.76
C ASP A 58 -13.34 8.62 15.81
N GLU A 59 -12.30 7.78 15.85
CA GLU A 59 -12.30 6.51 15.14
C GLU A 59 -13.49 5.65 15.57
N PRO A 60 -14.33 5.18 14.63
CA PRO A 60 -15.42 4.27 14.95
C PRO A 60 -14.91 3.01 15.66
N GLU A 61 -15.57 2.59 16.74
CA GLU A 61 -15.21 1.35 17.45
C GLU A 61 -15.29 0.12 16.54
N ASP A 62 -16.16 0.16 15.53
CA ASP A 62 -16.37 -0.90 14.55
C ASP A 62 -15.36 -0.91 13.39
N LEU A 63 -14.33 -0.06 13.43
CA LEU A 63 -13.38 0.05 12.33
C LEU A 63 -12.55 -1.24 12.22
N GLU A 64 -12.94 -2.12 11.30
CA GLU A 64 -12.34 -3.44 11.14
C GLU A 64 -10.88 -3.36 10.71
N TYR A 65 -10.01 -3.68 11.67
CA TYR A 65 -8.58 -3.72 11.48
C TYR A 65 -8.12 -5.05 10.92
N GLY A 66 -8.22 -5.20 9.59
CA GLY A 66 -7.60 -6.33 8.91
C GLY A 66 -8.39 -6.99 7.78
N GLY A 67 -9.13 -6.23 6.96
CA GLY A 67 -10.07 -6.83 6.02
C GLY A 67 -11.47 -6.34 6.34
N SER A 68 -11.98 -5.36 5.59
CA SER A 68 -13.41 -5.04 5.70
C SER A 68 -14.24 -6.26 5.26
N LYS A 69 -15.12 -6.75 6.15
CA LYS A 69 -16.05 -7.86 5.88
C LYS A 69 -17.06 -7.52 4.78
N ALA A 70 -17.28 -6.23 4.52
CA ALA A 70 -18.12 -5.77 3.42
C ALA A 70 -17.44 -5.91 2.05
N LEU A 71 -16.10 -6.01 2.01
CA LEU A 71 -15.39 -6.22 0.75
C LEU A 71 -15.52 -7.66 0.29
N THR A 72 -15.71 -7.82 -1.02
CA THR A 72 -15.78 -9.12 -1.70
C THR A 72 -14.80 -9.19 -2.87
N GLY A 73 -14.55 -10.39 -3.39
CA GLY A 73 -13.73 -10.59 -4.57
C GLY A 73 -12.32 -9.99 -4.47
N LEU A 74 -11.88 -9.31 -5.53
CA LEU A 74 -10.53 -8.76 -5.63
C LEU A 74 -10.30 -7.59 -4.64
N ALA A 75 -11.33 -6.81 -4.34
CA ALA A 75 -11.23 -5.72 -3.36
C ALA A 75 -10.84 -6.25 -1.96
N ARG A 76 -11.42 -7.38 -1.53
CA ARG A 76 -11.05 -8.04 -0.27
C ARG A 76 -9.62 -8.57 -0.30
N VAL A 77 -9.19 -9.10 -1.44
CA VAL A 77 -7.82 -9.62 -1.61
C VAL A 77 -6.80 -8.48 -1.49
N LEU A 78 -7.07 -7.34 -2.14
CA LEU A 78 -6.24 -6.14 -2.05
C LEU A 78 -6.10 -5.67 -0.60
N ASP A 79 -7.19 -5.62 0.15
CA ASP A 79 -7.15 -5.22 1.55
C ASP A 79 -6.36 -6.21 2.42
N ASN A 80 -6.52 -7.52 2.21
CA ASN A 80 -5.73 -8.52 2.90
C ASN A 80 -4.23 -8.42 2.57
N ALA A 81 -3.87 -8.23 1.30
CA ALA A 81 -2.48 -8.04 0.88
C ALA A 81 -1.86 -6.79 1.52
N ARG A 82 -2.63 -5.71 1.63
CA ARG A 82 -2.25 -4.49 2.35
C ARG A 82 -1.94 -4.78 3.81
N VAL A 83 -2.82 -5.52 4.50
CA VAL A 83 -2.62 -5.87 5.93
C VAL A 83 -1.36 -6.73 6.11
N LEU A 84 -1.15 -7.72 5.25
CA LEU A 84 0.06 -8.56 5.29
C LEU A 84 1.33 -7.72 5.13
N ARG A 85 1.33 -6.77 4.19
CA ARG A 85 2.49 -5.93 3.92
C ARG A 85 2.71 -4.84 4.97
N GLU A 86 1.71 -4.01 5.21
CA GLU A 86 1.86 -2.79 6.02
C GLU A 86 1.86 -3.08 7.52
N PHE A 87 1.12 -4.11 7.96
CA PHE A 87 1.02 -4.46 9.37
C PHE A 87 1.94 -5.63 9.73
N LYS A 88 1.88 -6.73 8.95
CA LYS A 88 2.68 -7.93 9.25
C LYS A 88 4.09 -7.89 8.65
N THR A 89 4.40 -6.89 7.81
CA THR A 89 5.71 -6.75 7.13
C THR A 89 6.08 -8.00 6.33
N ASP A 90 5.08 -8.70 5.78
CA ASP A 90 5.24 -9.95 5.03
C ASP A 90 4.91 -9.73 3.55
N ASP A 91 5.88 -9.16 2.83
CA ASP A 91 5.79 -8.91 1.38
C ASP A 91 5.54 -10.23 0.61
N ARG A 92 6.10 -11.36 1.09
CA ARG A 92 5.95 -12.67 0.44
C ARG A 92 4.51 -13.18 0.55
N ALA A 93 3.92 -13.12 1.73
CA ALA A 93 2.54 -13.53 1.93
C ALA A 93 1.57 -12.59 1.22
N ALA A 94 1.83 -11.27 1.25
CA ALA A 94 1.05 -10.29 0.49
C ALA A 94 1.06 -10.61 -1.01
N PHE A 95 2.23 -10.90 -1.59
CA PHE A 95 2.36 -11.29 -2.99
C PHE A 95 1.58 -12.58 -3.32
N ARG A 96 1.73 -13.62 -2.50
CA ARG A 96 1.03 -14.90 -2.72
C ARG A 96 -0.49 -14.73 -2.66
N ALA A 97 -0.98 -14.01 -1.65
CA ALA A 97 -2.41 -13.74 -1.48
C ALA A 97 -2.96 -12.96 -2.68
N LEU A 98 -2.27 -11.89 -3.09
CA LEU A 98 -2.71 -11.03 -4.19
C LEU A 98 -2.65 -11.74 -5.54
N ASN A 99 -1.57 -12.46 -5.85
CA ASN A 99 -1.43 -13.19 -7.12
C ASN A 99 -2.50 -14.28 -7.24
N SER A 100 -2.73 -15.06 -6.18
CA SER A 100 -3.80 -16.06 -6.16
C SER A 100 -5.19 -15.44 -6.27
N GLY A 101 -5.44 -14.33 -5.58
CA GLY A 101 -6.73 -13.65 -5.63
C GLY A 101 -7.01 -12.99 -6.98
N LEU A 102 -5.98 -12.41 -7.62
CA LEU A 102 -6.09 -11.87 -8.98
C LEU A 102 -6.47 -12.96 -9.99
N ARG A 103 -5.87 -14.15 -9.89
CA ARG A 103 -6.25 -15.30 -10.74
C ARG A 103 -7.70 -15.78 -10.53
N ARG A 104 -8.22 -15.65 -9.30
CA ARG A 104 -9.57 -16.14 -8.96
C ARG A 104 -10.68 -15.13 -9.24
N HIS A 105 -10.38 -13.85 -9.13
CA HIS A 105 -11.39 -12.79 -9.18
C HIS A 105 -11.16 -11.77 -10.29
N GLY A 106 -10.02 -11.81 -10.99
CA GLY A 106 -9.60 -10.78 -11.94
C GLY A 106 -10.56 -10.57 -13.11
N ASP A 107 -11.14 -11.64 -13.66
CA ASP A 107 -11.97 -11.55 -14.88
C ASP A 107 -13.26 -10.74 -14.70
N THR A 108 -13.71 -10.54 -13.46
CA THR A 108 -14.96 -9.83 -13.12
C THR A 108 -14.74 -8.61 -12.23
N ALA A 109 -13.49 -8.33 -11.87
CA ALA A 109 -13.15 -7.27 -10.93
C ALA A 109 -12.92 -5.93 -11.62
N THR A 110 -13.24 -4.84 -10.93
CA THR A 110 -12.99 -3.46 -11.38
C THR A 110 -11.68 -2.90 -10.85
N GLU A 111 -10.94 -3.69 -10.08
CA GLU A 111 -9.75 -3.29 -9.33
C GLU A 111 -8.47 -3.98 -9.83
N VAL A 112 -8.52 -4.53 -11.04
CA VAL A 112 -7.44 -5.31 -11.65
C VAL A 112 -6.17 -4.47 -11.79
N GLU A 113 -6.31 -3.23 -12.24
CA GLU A 113 -5.25 -2.25 -12.39
C GLU A 113 -4.52 -1.98 -11.08
N ARG A 114 -5.25 -1.86 -9.96
CA ARG A 114 -4.66 -1.69 -8.62
C ARG A 114 -3.96 -2.95 -8.13
N ALA A 115 -4.50 -4.12 -8.45
CA ALA A 115 -3.85 -5.39 -8.14
C ALA A 115 -2.54 -5.57 -8.93
N LEU A 116 -2.52 -5.21 -10.21
CA LEU A 116 -1.32 -5.28 -11.04
C LEU A 116 -0.23 -4.31 -10.54
N ALA A 117 -0.59 -3.06 -10.24
CA ALA A 117 0.35 -2.10 -9.67
C ALA A 117 0.93 -2.57 -8.32
N SER A 118 0.07 -3.12 -7.45
CA SER A 118 0.53 -3.69 -6.18
C SER A 118 1.45 -4.90 -6.37
N LEU A 119 1.23 -5.73 -7.41
CA LEU A 119 2.11 -6.85 -7.74
C LEU A 119 3.47 -6.39 -8.27
N ILE A 120 3.51 -5.33 -9.09
CA ILE A 120 4.77 -4.70 -9.55
C ILE A 120 5.60 -4.28 -8.33
N GLU A 121 4.98 -3.54 -7.41
CA GLU A 121 5.65 -3.05 -6.21
C GLU A 121 6.12 -4.18 -5.29
N LEU A 122 5.29 -5.21 -5.10
CA LEU A 122 5.66 -6.39 -4.32
C LEU A 122 6.81 -7.18 -4.96
N SER A 123 6.81 -7.33 -6.29
CA SER A 123 7.90 -7.99 -7.01
C SER A 123 9.22 -7.20 -6.89
N ALA A 124 9.18 -5.87 -6.95
CA ALA A 124 10.35 -5.04 -6.69
C ALA A 124 10.83 -5.18 -5.24
N ALA A 125 9.92 -5.16 -4.27
CA ALA A 125 10.24 -5.29 -2.85
C ALA A 125 10.81 -6.66 -2.44
N LEU A 126 10.53 -7.71 -3.23
CA LEU A 126 11.02 -9.08 -3.04
C LEU A 126 12.30 -9.38 -3.85
N ASP A 127 12.88 -8.39 -4.54
CA ASP A 127 13.99 -8.59 -5.48
C ASP A 127 13.70 -9.66 -6.54
N GLU A 128 12.46 -9.69 -7.05
CA GLU A 128 12.01 -10.58 -8.14
C GLU A 128 11.70 -9.78 -9.43
N PRO A 129 12.65 -9.00 -9.99
CA PRO A 129 12.39 -8.06 -11.08
C PRO A 129 11.95 -8.74 -12.38
N LEU A 130 12.30 -10.01 -12.58
CA LEU A 130 11.89 -10.80 -13.75
C LEU A 130 10.37 -10.97 -13.87
N ARG A 131 9.62 -10.80 -12.77
CA ARG A 131 8.15 -10.84 -12.79
C ARG A 131 7.50 -9.52 -13.16
N ILE A 132 8.22 -8.40 -13.04
CA ILE A 132 7.66 -7.06 -13.22
C ILE A 132 7.11 -6.87 -14.65
N PRO A 133 7.80 -7.29 -15.73
CA PRO A 133 7.27 -7.13 -17.09
C PRO A 133 5.91 -7.79 -17.30
N GLU A 134 5.67 -8.99 -16.75
CA GLU A 134 4.38 -9.68 -16.87
C GLU A 134 3.21 -8.83 -16.31
N TRP A 135 3.39 -8.24 -15.14
CA TRP A 135 2.37 -7.39 -14.53
C TRP A 135 2.27 -6.03 -15.23
N GLY A 136 3.41 -5.49 -15.64
CA GLY A 136 3.53 -4.21 -16.34
C GLY A 136 2.83 -4.21 -17.69
N ASP A 137 3.02 -5.25 -18.51
CA ASP A 137 2.39 -5.38 -19.82
C ASP A 137 0.87 -5.50 -19.70
N ARG A 138 0.40 -6.25 -18.69
CA ARG A 138 -1.05 -6.35 -18.38
C ARG A 138 -1.64 -5.02 -17.92
N LEU A 139 -0.90 -4.27 -17.11
CA LEU A 139 -1.33 -2.95 -16.65
C LEU A 139 -1.42 -1.97 -17.82
N ARG A 140 -0.41 -1.98 -18.70
CA ARG A 140 -0.38 -1.16 -19.93
C ARG A 140 -1.52 -1.49 -20.89
N ALA A 141 -1.89 -2.78 -21.00
CA ALA A 141 -3.01 -3.22 -21.83
C ALA A 141 -4.39 -2.81 -21.27
N THR A 142 -4.47 -2.35 -20.02
CA THR A 142 -5.72 -1.91 -19.41
C THR A 142 -6.02 -0.46 -19.82
N ALA A 143 -7.18 -0.23 -20.44
CA ALA A 143 -7.62 1.12 -20.79
C ALA A 143 -8.06 1.87 -19.53
N LEU A 144 -7.27 2.85 -19.09
CA LEU A 144 -7.55 3.65 -17.90
C LEU A 144 -7.87 5.11 -18.26
N THR A 145 -8.87 5.67 -17.62
CA THR A 145 -9.11 7.11 -17.57
C THR A 145 -8.02 7.82 -16.74
N GLY A 146 -7.93 9.16 -16.84
CA GLY A 146 -6.99 9.94 -16.03
C GLY A 146 -7.19 9.73 -14.52
N GLU A 147 -8.44 9.71 -14.06
CA GLU A 147 -8.78 9.45 -12.66
C GLU A 147 -8.39 8.05 -12.20
N GLU A 148 -8.52 7.04 -13.06
CA GLU A 148 -8.09 5.67 -12.77
C GLU A 148 -6.58 5.55 -12.66
N ARG A 149 -5.83 6.21 -13.55
CA ARG A 149 -4.36 6.24 -13.46
C ARG A 149 -3.90 6.84 -12.13
N GLU A 150 -4.53 7.95 -11.70
CA GLU A 150 -4.22 8.56 -10.42
C GLU A 150 -4.55 7.61 -9.25
N ARG A 151 -5.71 6.96 -9.28
CA ARG A 151 -6.07 5.93 -8.28
C ARG A 151 -5.05 4.78 -8.23
N VAL A 152 -4.49 4.39 -9.37
CA VAL A 152 -3.45 3.35 -9.44
C VAL A 152 -2.14 3.82 -8.83
N ARG A 153 -1.69 5.04 -9.14
CA ARG A 153 -0.47 5.60 -8.55
C ARG A 153 -0.59 5.75 -7.04
N LEU A 154 -1.74 6.16 -6.55
CA LEU A 154 -2.02 6.24 -5.12
C LEU A 154 -2.09 4.85 -4.44
N ALA A 155 -2.30 3.77 -5.18
CA ALA A 155 -2.39 2.43 -4.61
C ALA A 155 -1.02 1.95 -4.07
N VAL A 156 0.07 2.28 -4.75
CA VAL A 156 1.45 1.86 -4.41
C VAL A 156 2.17 2.89 -3.56
N ALA A 157 3.17 2.47 -2.78
CA ALA A 157 3.97 3.38 -1.96
C ALA A 157 5.05 4.11 -2.76
N ASP A 158 5.58 3.48 -3.81
CA ASP A 158 6.52 4.06 -4.76
C ASP A 158 5.92 4.13 -6.17
N PRO A 159 5.30 5.27 -6.55
CA PRO A 159 4.70 5.44 -7.88
C PRO A 159 5.69 5.37 -9.03
N ALA A 160 6.98 5.68 -8.80
CA ALA A 160 7.99 5.71 -9.87
C ALA A 160 8.22 4.32 -10.49
N LEU A 161 7.90 3.24 -9.75
CA LEU A 161 7.91 1.87 -10.26
C LEU A 161 6.90 1.65 -11.40
N LEU A 162 5.91 2.53 -11.52
CA LEU A 162 4.86 2.45 -12.53
C LEU A 162 5.15 3.29 -13.77
N ASP A 163 6.14 4.18 -13.77
CA ASP A 163 6.36 5.15 -14.86
C ASP A 163 6.56 4.48 -16.23
N GLY A 164 7.25 3.33 -16.26
CA GLY A 164 7.45 2.52 -17.47
C GLY A 164 6.18 1.81 -17.98
N TRP A 165 5.12 1.76 -17.17
CA TRP A 165 3.88 1.02 -17.44
C TRP A 165 2.64 1.91 -17.53
N LEU A 166 2.71 3.11 -16.92
CA LEU A 166 1.70 4.15 -16.89
C LEU A 166 2.35 5.51 -17.20
N PRO A 167 2.65 5.80 -18.49
CA PRO A 167 3.18 7.10 -18.87
C PRO A 167 2.16 8.21 -18.56
N ASP A 168 2.66 9.39 -18.19
CA ASP A 168 1.84 10.57 -17.84
C ASP A 168 1.03 11.14 -19.01
N HIS A 169 1.40 10.79 -20.25
CA HIS A 169 0.74 11.22 -21.47
C HIS A 169 0.65 10.06 -22.49
N PRO A 170 -0.41 10.03 -23.33
CA PRO A 170 -0.57 9.02 -24.38
C PRO A 170 0.53 9.07 -25.45
#